data_AF-A0A6P5TVP5-F1
#
_entry.id   AF-A0A6P5TVP5-F1
#
_cell.length_a   1.000
_cell.length_b   1.000
_cell.length_c   1.000
_cell.angle_alpha   90.00
_cell.angle_beta   90.00
_cell.angle_gamma   90.00
#
_symmetry.space_group_name_H-M   'P 1'
#
loop_
_entity.id
_entity.type
_entity.pdbx_description
1 polymer ?
#
loop_
_entity_poly.entity_id
_entity_poly.type
_entity_poly.pdbx_seq_one_letter_code
_entity_poly.pdbx_strand_id
1 'polypeptide(L)'
;MKGRETELWLSKNGIPKKLINDIKPQIMDKVQQELEGNRDADMDKIFSSLPLDLQSRITKYMPMARLKQVPALKKMDERVLRRISQRLKPREFDDDSIIIEKGEPLKMMVFIVDGLVSIEKRDGSSSSNDNLQQPTRGAGEVCGEELLRWPLSSILFWAGESPLATESAKAIGHVEALVVTAFDLNRVLIDRDYFVGMMRRTFSAKELEKATDNYHESRIIRKDEDATFYKGVVPMPDDDKTVVAVKKYETNKTYAVIEAAVASQTNHINVVRFLGGCVVEEEKESALVFEYIPNGTLFEHIHKEEAAGSFEGSSSSPTALLSLESRLKIASETAGALAYLHSLTPPIIHLFLSTKHVLLDDHYTAKLSAIGQWQAAFHTSDLLKEGYTDPHFRRDGLAEKSDVYSFGVVLAELLTSQKPASPNNRGEEPPLATCLLSSMKEDRLNQILDGEIIVNEATSKTAKKVADLAKRCLRSKREERPSMEQVAVELEGLRKFMAEHERGQPSFSIRPNSN
;
A
#
# COMPACT_ATOMS: atom_id res chain seq x y z
N MET A 1 21.45 -35.80 31.90
CA MET A 1 21.25 -35.42 30.48
C MET A 1 20.14 -34.39 30.35
N LYS A 2 18.91 -34.67 30.82
CA LYS A 2 17.76 -33.74 30.76
C LYS A 2 17.94 -32.39 31.44
N GLY A 3 18.74 -32.25 32.49
CA GLY A 3 18.96 -30.93 33.13
C GLY A 3 19.61 -29.88 32.23
N ARG A 4 20.50 -30.28 31.31
CA ARG A 4 21.04 -29.37 30.28
C ARG A 4 20.01 -29.06 29.20
N GLU A 5 19.16 -30.02 28.86
CA GLU A 5 18.05 -29.84 27.90
C GLU A 5 16.99 -28.87 28.45
N THR A 6 16.67 -28.94 29.74
CA THR A 6 15.76 -28.02 30.42
C THR A 6 16.31 -26.59 30.43
N GLU A 7 17.58 -26.40 30.78
CA GLU A 7 18.22 -25.08 30.73
C GLU A 7 18.28 -24.53 29.30
N LEU A 8 18.62 -25.38 28.33
CA LEU A 8 18.66 -25.00 26.92
C LEU A 8 17.26 -24.60 26.41
N TRP A 9 16.21 -25.35 26.79
CA TRP A 9 14.83 -25.03 26.43
C TRP A 9 14.36 -23.72 27.06
N LEU A 10 14.63 -23.49 28.36
CA LEU A 10 14.30 -22.24 29.04
C LEU A 10 15.03 -21.04 28.42
N SER A 11 16.33 -21.18 28.16
CA SER A 11 17.14 -20.13 27.53
C SER A 11 16.67 -19.85 26.10
N LYS A 12 16.37 -20.88 25.30
CA LYS A 12 15.83 -20.74 23.94
C LYS A 12 14.49 -20.00 23.92
N ASN A 13 13.68 -20.16 24.96
CA ASN A 13 12.41 -19.46 25.14
C ASN A 13 12.55 -18.07 25.81
N GLY A 14 13.78 -17.56 25.99
CA GLY A 14 14.01 -16.20 26.50
C GLY A 14 13.70 -16.01 27.98
N ILE A 15 13.75 -17.09 28.77
CA ILE A 15 13.60 -17.01 30.22
C ILE A 15 14.90 -16.45 30.82
N PRO A 16 14.87 -15.39 31.65
CA PRO A 16 16.09 -14.77 32.16
C PRO A 16 16.90 -15.69 33.07
N LYS A 17 18.24 -15.60 33.04
CA LYS A 17 19.12 -16.52 33.80
C LYS A 17 18.84 -16.50 35.30
N LYS A 18 18.56 -15.32 35.85
CA LYS A 18 18.19 -15.16 37.26
C LYS A 18 16.95 -15.98 37.62
N LEU A 19 15.95 -15.99 36.75
CA LEU A 19 14.73 -16.77 36.94
C LEU A 19 14.99 -18.26 36.72
N ILE A 20 15.79 -18.64 35.70
CA ILE A 20 16.19 -20.04 35.48
C ILE A 20 16.84 -20.61 36.74
N ASN A 21 17.80 -19.90 37.34
CA ASN A 21 18.48 -20.36 38.54
C ASN A 21 17.54 -20.55 39.74
N ASP A 22 16.50 -19.70 39.86
CA ASP A 22 15.50 -19.78 40.91
C ASP A 22 14.51 -20.96 40.73
N ILE A 23 14.04 -21.19 39.49
CA ILE A 23 13.01 -22.21 39.21
C ILE A 23 13.59 -23.58 38.86
N LYS A 24 14.87 -23.66 38.47
CA LYS A 24 15.52 -24.89 38.03
C LYS A 24 15.36 -26.04 39.03
N PRO A 25 15.56 -25.87 40.36
CA PRO A 25 15.36 -26.96 41.30
C PRO A 25 13.94 -27.55 41.25
N GLN A 26 12.93 -26.69 41.13
CA GLN A 26 11.51 -27.09 41.12
C GLN A 26 11.12 -27.79 39.82
N ILE A 27 11.64 -27.31 38.68
CA ILE A 27 11.43 -27.96 37.38
C ILE A 27 12.16 -29.30 37.33
N MET A 28 13.38 -29.39 37.85
CA MET A 28 14.17 -30.62 37.84
C MET A 28 13.54 -31.73 38.68
N ASP A 29 12.92 -31.39 39.82
CA ASP A 29 12.15 -32.35 40.62
C ASP A 29 10.99 -32.94 39.81
N LYS A 30 10.25 -32.09 39.07
CA LYS A 30 9.15 -32.54 38.22
C LYS A 30 9.61 -33.33 36.99
N VAL A 31 10.70 -32.89 36.34
CA VAL A 31 11.33 -33.61 35.22
C VAL A 31 11.74 -35.02 35.65
N GLN A 32 12.27 -35.17 36.87
CA GLN A 32 12.66 -36.45 37.43
C GLN A 32 11.45 -37.37 37.65
N GLN A 33 10.35 -36.84 38.21
CA GLN A 33 9.10 -37.59 38.41
C GLN A 33 8.47 -38.07 37.09
N GLU A 34 8.46 -37.24 36.04
CA GLU A 34 7.88 -37.59 34.74
C GLU A 34 8.76 -38.59 33.96
N LEU A 35 10.09 -38.54 34.16
CA LEU A 35 11.05 -39.48 33.56
C LEU A 35 10.92 -40.91 34.11
N GLU A 36 10.46 -41.07 35.35
CA GLU A 36 10.16 -42.37 35.94
C GLU A 36 8.91 -43.01 35.32
N GLY A 37 8.01 -42.20 34.74
CA GLY A 37 6.78 -42.64 34.08
C GLY A 37 6.85 -42.74 32.55
N ASN A 38 7.69 -41.94 31.87
CA ASN A 38 7.80 -41.94 30.40
C ASN A 38 9.15 -41.37 29.90
N ARG A 39 9.97 -42.20 29.23
CA ARG A 39 11.32 -41.81 28.77
C ARG A 39 11.30 -40.82 27.59
N ASP A 40 10.23 -40.79 26.80
CA ASP A 40 10.09 -39.96 25.58
C ASP A 40 9.31 -38.65 25.81
N ALA A 41 9.12 -38.22 27.06
CA ALA A 41 8.46 -36.94 27.35
C ALA A 41 9.30 -35.75 26.88
N ASP A 42 8.76 -34.99 25.92
CA ASP A 42 9.29 -33.70 25.44
C ASP A 42 9.03 -32.58 26.46
N MET A 43 9.85 -31.53 26.44
CA MET A 43 9.81 -30.39 27.36
C MET A 43 8.46 -29.66 27.34
N ASP A 44 7.75 -29.63 26.20
CA ASP A 44 6.42 -29.00 26.12
C ASP A 44 5.35 -29.78 26.93
N LYS A 45 5.47 -31.11 26.97
CA LYS A 45 4.60 -31.96 27.81
C LYS A 45 4.95 -31.81 29.29
N ILE A 46 6.24 -31.74 29.61
CA ILE A 46 6.71 -31.53 30.99
C ILE A 46 6.29 -30.14 31.48
N PHE A 47 6.35 -29.12 30.62
CA PHE A 47 5.88 -27.78 30.95
C PHE A 47 4.39 -27.77 31.30
N SER A 48 3.58 -28.50 30.53
CA SER A 48 2.13 -28.61 30.73
C SER A 48 1.77 -29.34 32.04
N SER A 49 2.68 -30.12 32.62
CA SER A 49 2.49 -30.82 33.90
C SER A 49 3.06 -30.08 35.13
N LEU A 50 3.69 -28.91 34.94
CA LEU A 50 4.19 -28.09 36.05
C LEU A 50 3.02 -27.50 36.88
N PRO A 51 3.23 -27.18 38.17
CA PRO A 51 2.31 -26.36 38.95
C PRO A 51 1.91 -25.05 38.25
N LEU A 52 0.64 -24.63 38.42
CA LEU A 52 0.08 -23.46 37.72
C LEU A 52 0.81 -22.15 38.04
N ASP A 53 1.39 -22.03 39.23
CA ASP A 53 2.19 -20.86 39.63
C ASP A 53 3.50 -20.77 38.82
N LEU A 54 4.21 -21.89 38.64
CA LEU A 54 5.40 -22.00 37.82
C LEU A 54 5.07 -21.81 36.33
N GLN A 55 3.98 -22.41 35.85
CA GLN A 55 3.52 -22.19 34.48
C GLN A 55 3.25 -20.70 34.22
N SER A 56 2.55 -20.02 35.13
CA SER A 56 2.25 -18.58 35.02
C SER A 56 3.53 -17.74 35.01
N ARG A 57 4.46 -18.04 35.94
CA ARG A 57 5.75 -17.37 36.05
C ARG A 57 6.59 -17.51 34.78
N ILE A 58 6.62 -18.68 34.15
CA ILE A 58 7.38 -18.93 32.92
C ILE A 58 6.67 -18.31 31.70
N THR A 59 5.34 -18.47 31.60
CA THR A 59 4.53 -17.98 30.47
C THR A 59 4.68 -16.47 30.29
N LYS A 60 4.85 -15.71 31.36
CA LYS A 60 5.08 -14.25 31.30
C LYS A 60 6.31 -13.88 30.45
N TYR A 61 7.34 -14.73 30.43
CA TYR A 61 8.60 -14.47 29.75
C TYR A 61 8.66 -15.12 28.36
N MET A 62 7.67 -15.97 28.03
CA MET A 62 7.59 -16.65 26.74
C MET A 62 7.48 -15.64 25.57
N PRO A 63 8.07 -15.96 24.40
CA PRO A 63 8.10 -15.06 23.24
C PRO A 63 6.72 -14.52 22.82
N MET A 64 5.69 -15.37 22.85
CA MET A 64 4.30 -14.99 22.54
C MET A 64 3.70 -13.96 23.49
N ALA A 65 3.90 -14.13 24.80
CA ALA A 65 3.38 -13.19 25.78
C ALA A 65 4.03 -11.81 25.62
N ARG A 66 5.33 -11.78 25.29
CA ARG A 66 6.09 -10.54 25.07
C ARG A 66 5.68 -9.82 23.79
N LEU A 67 5.54 -10.55 22.67
CA LEU A 67 5.10 -9.93 21.42
C LEU A 67 3.72 -9.27 21.56
N LYS A 68 2.79 -9.88 22.32
CA LYS A 68 1.46 -9.31 22.59
C LYS A 68 1.48 -8.07 23.51
N GLN A 69 2.58 -7.80 24.22
CA GLN A 69 2.74 -6.59 25.03
C GLN A 69 3.12 -5.37 24.19
N VAL A 70 3.70 -5.57 22.99
CA VAL A 70 4.06 -4.46 22.10
C VAL A 70 2.80 -3.91 21.42
N PRO A 71 2.49 -2.60 21.58
CA PRO A 71 1.27 -2.02 21.03
C PRO A 71 1.09 -2.24 19.52
N ALA A 72 2.17 -2.11 18.74
CA ALA A 72 2.16 -2.30 17.29
C ALA A 72 1.84 -3.75 16.88
N LEU A 73 2.22 -4.74 17.69
CA LEU A 73 2.02 -6.17 17.41
C LEU A 73 0.68 -6.70 17.95
N LYS A 74 0.05 -6.00 18.89
CA LYS A 74 -1.18 -6.46 19.57
C LYS A 74 -2.34 -6.74 18.61
N LYS A 75 -2.42 -6.02 17.49
CA LYS A 75 -3.48 -6.17 16.47
C LYS A 75 -3.12 -7.11 15.32
N MET A 76 -1.91 -7.68 15.34
CA MET A 76 -1.42 -8.55 14.27
C MET A 76 -2.04 -9.95 14.37
N ASP A 77 -2.26 -10.60 13.22
CA ASP A 77 -2.80 -11.97 13.15
C ASP A 77 -1.92 -12.95 13.95
N GLU A 78 -2.56 -13.84 14.71
CA GLU A 78 -1.88 -14.74 15.64
C GLU A 78 -0.93 -15.73 14.95
N ARG A 79 -1.20 -16.10 13.68
CA ARG A 79 -0.30 -16.95 12.88
C ARG A 79 1.00 -16.23 12.56
N VAL A 80 0.92 -14.94 12.24
CA VAL A 80 2.09 -14.09 11.96
C VAL A 80 2.89 -13.92 13.24
N LEU A 81 2.23 -13.56 14.34
CA LEU A 81 2.88 -13.43 15.64
C LEU A 81 3.63 -14.72 15.99
N ARG A 82 3.00 -15.89 15.81
CA ARG A 82 3.61 -17.21 16.01
C ARG A 82 4.89 -17.38 15.18
N ARG A 83 4.87 -17.02 13.91
CA ARG A 83 6.06 -17.09 13.04
C ARG A 83 7.17 -16.12 13.48
N ILE A 84 6.83 -14.91 13.94
CA ILE A 84 7.80 -13.98 14.54
C ILE A 84 8.41 -14.61 15.79
N SER A 85 7.60 -15.22 16.66
CA SER A 85 8.11 -15.83 17.90
C SER A 85 9.07 -16.97 17.69
N GLN A 86 8.86 -17.78 16.66
CA GLN A 86 9.76 -18.88 16.31
C GLN A 86 11.13 -18.39 15.82
N ARG A 87 11.25 -17.11 15.46
CA ARG A 87 12.48 -16.47 14.99
C ARG A 87 13.13 -15.55 16.01
N LEU A 88 12.49 -15.32 17.17
CA LEU A 88 13.12 -14.62 18.27
C LEU A 88 14.27 -15.47 18.83
N LYS A 89 15.44 -14.85 18.97
CA LYS A 89 16.64 -15.50 19.50
C LYS A 89 17.13 -14.76 20.74
N PRO A 90 17.53 -15.47 21.81
CA PRO A 90 18.17 -14.84 22.96
C PRO A 90 19.50 -14.20 22.56
N ARG A 91 19.79 -13.04 23.12
CA ARG A 91 21.05 -12.30 22.95
C ARG A 91 21.39 -11.54 24.23
N GLU A 92 22.68 -11.45 24.52
CA GLU A 92 23.21 -10.70 25.66
C GLU A 92 24.02 -9.52 25.15
N PHE A 93 23.99 -8.43 25.91
CA PHE A 93 24.78 -7.23 25.67
C PHE A 93 25.53 -6.88 26.95
N ASP A 94 26.85 -6.66 26.81
CA ASP A 94 27.70 -6.21 27.90
C ASP A 94 27.57 -4.70 28.09
N ASP A 95 28.07 -4.21 29.23
CA ASP A 95 28.05 -2.79 29.55
C ASP A 95 28.64 -1.93 28.42
N ASP A 96 28.02 -0.78 28.18
CA ASP A 96 28.37 0.14 27.10
C ASP A 96 28.27 -0.42 25.66
N SER A 97 27.69 -1.61 25.45
CA SER A 97 27.45 -2.12 24.10
C SER A 97 26.46 -1.25 23.33
N ILE A 98 26.84 -0.83 22.12
CA ILE A 98 25.94 -0.14 21.20
C ILE A 98 24.97 -1.18 20.61
N ILE A 99 23.68 -1.03 20.92
CA ILE A 99 22.62 -1.93 20.46
C ILE A 99 22.04 -1.41 19.14
N ILE A 100 21.75 -0.10 19.07
CA ILE A 100 21.22 0.62 17.91
C ILE A 100 21.90 1.97 17.81
N GLU A 101 22.21 2.41 16.60
CA GLU A 101 22.85 3.70 16.33
C GLU A 101 21.95 4.55 15.41
N LYS A 102 21.59 5.76 15.87
CA LYS A 102 20.72 6.70 15.13
C LYS A 102 21.31 6.99 13.75
N GLY A 103 20.47 6.96 12.73
CA GLY A 103 20.86 7.24 11.35
C GLY A 103 21.47 6.05 10.60
N GLU A 104 21.77 4.95 11.30
CA GLU A 104 22.21 3.70 10.66
C GLU A 104 21.00 2.79 10.32
N PRO A 105 21.11 1.93 9.29
CA PRO A 105 20.07 0.96 8.98
C PRO A 105 19.81 -0.02 10.14
N LEU A 106 18.54 -0.17 10.53
CA LEU A 106 18.12 -1.08 11.61
C LEU A 106 18.34 -2.55 11.26
N LYS A 107 19.28 -3.20 11.93
CA LYS A 107 19.62 -4.62 11.69
C LYS A 107 18.74 -5.60 12.47
N MET A 108 18.11 -5.15 13.55
CA MET A 108 17.32 -5.99 14.46
C MET A 108 16.35 -5.16 15.30
N MET A 109 15.26 -5.79 15.73
CA MET A 109 14.39 -5.30 16.80
C MET A 109 14.70 -6.10 18.07
N VAL A 110 14.79 -5.38 19.20
CA VAL A 110 15.31 -5.90 20.47
C VAL A 110 14.24 -5.78 21.56
N PHE A 111 13.87 -6.91 22.16
CA PHE A 111 12.94 -6.99 23.29
C PHE A 111 13.73 -7.20 24.57
N ILE A 112 13.68 -6.23 25.48
CA ILE A 112 14.47 -6.29 26.72
C ILE A 112 13.84 -7.33 27.66
N VAL A 113 14.62 -8.35 28.00
CA VAL A 113 14.24 -9.43 28.91
C VAL A 113 14.56 -9.05 30.34
N ASP A 114 15.77 -8.56 30.58
CA ASP A 114 16.30 -8.08 31.86
C ASP A 114 17.41 -7.04 31.61
N GLY A 115 17.63 -6.12 32.55
CA GLY A 115 18.59 -5.02 32.42
C GLY A 115 18.00 -3.69 31.94
N LEU A 116 18.88 -2.71 31.70
CA LEU A 116 18.52 -1.34 31.32
C LEU A 116 19.27 -0.89 30.06
N VAL A 117 18.61 -0.08 29.23
CA VAL A 117 19.15 0.47 27.99
C VAL A 117 18.96 1.98 28.00
N SER A 118 20.00 2.77 27.80
CA SER A 118 19.88 4.23 27.61
C SER A 118 19.45 4.54 26.18
N ILE A 119 18.60 5.56 26.03
CA ILE A 119 18.11 6.06 24.75
C ILE A 119 18.61 7.50 24.56
N GLU A 120 19.33 7.75 23.48
CA GLU A 120 19.78 9.10 23.12
C GLU A 120 18.94 9.67 21.97
N LYS A 121 18.09 10.65 22.29
CA LYS A 121 17.39 11.49 21.31
C LYS A 121 18.14 12.82 21.18
N ARG A 122 19.13 12.92 20.29
CA ARG A 122 19.66 14.24 19.93
C ARG A 122 18.73 14.89 18.92
N ASP A 123 17.87 15.76 19.42
CA ASP A 123 17.32 16.87 18.65
C ASP A 123 18.18 18.10 18.95
N GLY A 124 18.67 18.76 17.89
CA GLY A 124 19.56 19.90 17.99
C GLY A 124 18.87 21.11 18.62
N SER A 125 18.95 21.25 19.94
CA SER A 125 19.00 22.53 20.63
C SER A 125 19.59 22.32 22.02
N SER A 126 20.90 22.53 22.13
CA SER A 126 21.58 22.60 23.41
C SER A 126 21.26 23.96 24.06
N SER A 127 20.19 24.03 24.86
CA SER A 127 20.18 24.95 26.00
C SER A 127 20.65 24.17 27.21
N SER A 128 21.90 24.45 27.59
CA SER A 128 22.52 24.03 28.84
C SER A 128 21.68 24.49 30.03
N ASN A 129 20.96 23.55 30.66
CA ASN A 129 20.76 23.41 32.11
C ASN A 129 19.49 22.61 32.35
N ASP A 130 19.61 21.28 32.42
CA ASP A 130 18.81 20.48 33.33
C ASP A 130 19.45 19.10 33.47
N ASN A 131 19.56 18.60 34.71
CA ASN A 131 19.95 17.23 35.05
C ASN A 131 18.82 16.26 34.64
N LEU A 132 18.51 16.20 33.35
CA LEU A 132 17.55 15.25 32.81
C LEU A 132 18.26 13.90 32.68
N GLN A 133 17.90 12.95 33.55
CA GLN A 133 18.27 11.54 33.39
C GLN A 133 17.96 11.13 31.95
N GLN A 134 18.96 10.57 31.25
CA GLN A 134 18.75 10.05 29.91
C GLN A 134 17.57 9.06 29.95
N PRO A 135 16.61 9.13 29.00
CA PRO A 135 15.49 8.23 29.00
C PRO A 135 16.01 6.79 28.89
N THR A 136 15.60 5.93 29.80
CA THR A 136 16.00 4.51 29.85
C THR A 136 14.84 3.61 29.50
N ARG A 137 15.12 2.49 28.84
CA ARG A 137 14.19 1.37 28.66
C ARG A 137 14.62 0.19 29.50
N GLY A 138 13.66 -0.53 30.06
CA GLY A 138 13.86 -1.70 30.90
C GLY A 138 13.08 -2.93 30.44
N ALA A 139 13.04 -3.94 31.30
CA ALA A 139 12.39 -5.22 31.00
C ALA A 139 10.94 -5.06 30.54
N GLY A 140 10.62 -5.64 29.37
CA GLY A 140 9.30 -5.57 28.73
C GLY A 140 9.18 -4.50 27.64
N GLU A 141 10.14 -3.59 27.53
CA GLU A 141 10.19 -2.57 26.48
C GLU A 141 10.99 -3.04 25.26
N VAL A 142 10.83 -2.32 24.14
CA VAL A 142 11.38 -2.68 22.83
C VAL A 142 12.19 -1.53 22.25
N CYS A 143 13.27 -1.86 21.54
CA CYS A 143 14.06 -0.94 20.72
C CYS A 143 14.02 -1.37 19.25
N GLY A 144 14.00 -0.41 18.33
CA GLY A 144 13.97 -0.69 16.89
C GLY A 144 12.59 -1.11 16.36
N GLU A 145 11.51 -0.64 16.99
CA GLU A 145 10.13 -0.97 16.57
C GLU A 145 9.77 -0.43 15.17
N GLU A 146 10.54 0.55 14.67
CA GLU A 146 10.42 1.07 13.31
C GLU A 146 10.61 -0.02 12.25
N LEU A 147 11.35 -1.08 12.60
CA LEU A 147 11.56 -2.25 11.74
C LEU A 147 10.24 -2.99 11.43
N LEU A 148 9.20 -2.85 12.26
CA LEU A 148 7.86 -3.40 11.96
C LEU A 148 7.16 -2.65 10.82
N ARG A 149 7.58 -1.41 10.52
CA ARG A 149 7.10 -0.64 9.36
C ARG A 149 7.86 -1.00 8.08
N TRP A 150 8.99 -1.69 8.22
CA TRP A 150 9.88 -2.02 7.11
C TRP A 150 9.23 -2.81 5.97
N PRO A 151 8.42 -3.85 6.19
CA PRO A 151 7.91 -4.68 5.08
C PRO A 151 7.01 -3.89 4.13
N LEU A 152 6.16 -3.01 4.69
CA LEU A 152 5.33 -2.14 3.86
C LEU A 152 6.19 -1.18 3.05
N SER A 153 7.28 -0.65 3.63
CA SER A 153 8.23 0.18 2.89
C SER A 153 9.14 -0.60 1.92
N SER A 154 9.57 -1.82 2.23
CA SER A 154 10.37 -2.66 1.33
C SER A 154 9.57 -3.10 0.13
N ILE A 155 8.31 -3.46 0.36
CA ILE A 155 7.34 -3.73 -0.69
C ILE A 155 7.13 -2.46 -1.51
N LEU A 156 6.74 -1.33 -0.90
CA LEU A 156 6.39 -0.11 -1.64
C LEU A 156 7.56 0.62 -2.33
N PHE A 157 8.80 0.51 -1.83
CA PHE A 157 9.90 1.39 -2.25
C PHE A 157 11.13 0.69 -2.83
N TRP A 158 11.19 -0.65 -2.90
CA TRP A 158 12.43 -1.39 -3.25
C TRP A 158 13.64 -0.95 -2.41
N ALA A 159 13.42 -0.48 -1.19
CA ALA A 159 14.48 -0.32 -0.23
C ALA A 159 14.83 -1.73 0.27
N GLY A 160 15.80 -2.36 -0.39
CA GLY A 160 16.52 -3.51 0.16
C GLY A 160 17.24 -3.17 1.47
N GLU A 161 17.24 -1.90 1.86
CA GLU A 161 17.81 -1.37 3.09
C GLU A 161 16.73 -1.19 4.15
N SER A 162 17.03 -1.66 5.36
CA SER A 162 16.22 -1.46 6.58
C SER A 162 16.04 0.03 6.90
N PRO A 163 14.90 0.44 7.50
CA PRO A 163 14.69 1.82 7.92
C PRO A 163 15.86 2.27 8.81
N LEU A 164 16.21 3.56 8.69
CA LEU A 164 17.21 4.15 9.56
C LEU A 164 16.67 4.26 10.98
N ALA A 165 17.52 3.97 11.96
CA ALA A 165 17.17 4.09 13.36
C ALA A 165 16.89 5.56 13.71
N THR A 166 15.77 5.83 14.39
CA THR A 166 15.41 7.20 14.79
C THR A 166 16.15 7.66 16.04
N GLU A 167 16.70 6.72 16.80
CA GLU A 167 17.34 6.90 18.10
C GLU A 167 18.53 5.94 18.27
N SER A 168 19.46 6.29 19.16
CA SER A 168 20.54 5.41 19.57
C SER A 168 20.19 4.71 20.88
N ALA A 169 20.55 3.44 21.00
CA ALA A 169 20.30 2.62 22.19
C ALA A 169 21.61 1.95 22.65
N LYS A 170 21.97 2.13 23.94
CA LYS A 170 23.19 1.58 24.54
C LYS A 170 22.87 0.79 25.80
N ALA A 171 23.51 -0.35 26.00
CA ALA A 171 23.34 -1.16 27.22
C ALA A 171 23.90 -0.41 28.45
N ILE A 172 23.16 -0.47 29.56
CA ILE A 172 23.60 -0.03 30.89
C ILE A 172 23.80 -1.29 31.73
N GLY A 173 25.04 -1.70 31.92
CA GLY A 173 25.40 -2.99 32.51
C GLY A 173 25.05 -4.16 31.60
N HIS A 174 24.86 -5.35 32.20
CA HIS A 174 24.47 -6.54 31.47
C HIS A 174 22.98 -6.51 31.13
N VAL A 175 22.65 -6.73 29.86
CA VAL A 175 21.28 -6.75 29.34
C VAL A 175 21.01 -8.10 28.67
N GLU A 176 19.95 -8.77 29.09
CA GLU A 176 19.41 -9.95 28.42
C GLU A 176 18.25 -9.51 27.52
N ALA A 177 18.21 -10.01 26.29
CA ALA A 177 17.17 -9.65 25.33
C ALA A 177 16.77 -10.82 24.43
N LEU A 178 15.58 -10.71 23.83
CA LEU A 178 15.19 -11.47 22.65
C LEU A 178 15.31 -10.56 21.43
N VAL A 179 15.91 -11.04 20.35
CA VAL A 179 16.10 -10.26 19.12
C VAL A 179 15.45 -10.97 17.94
N VAL A 180 14.84 -10.19 17.05
CA VAL A 180 14.46 -10.63 15.70
C VAL A 180 15.25 -9.78 14.71
N THR A 181 15.97 -10.44 13.81
CA THR A 181 16.76 -9.73 12.79
C THR A 181 15.85 -9.12 11.73
N ALA A 182 16.31 -8.06 11.09
CA ALA A 182 15.66 -7.48 9.92
C ALA A 182 15.38 -8.56 8.87
N PHE A 183 16.38 -9.38 8.52
CA PHE A 183 16.24 -10.47 7.56
C PHE A 183 15.14 -11.48 7.96
N ASP A 184 15.13 -11.91 9.22
CA ASP A 184 14.14 -12.86 9.73
C ASP A 184 12.73 -12.27 9.74
N LEU A 185 12.61 -11.01 10.13
CA LEU A 185 11.34 -10.28 10.16
C LEU A 185 10.80 -10.07 8.74
N ASN A 186 11.65 -9.67 7.80
CA ASN A 186 11.30 -9.51 6.39
C ASN A 186 10.82 -10.83 5.78
N ARG A 187 11.45 -11.96 6.13
CA ARG A 187 11.00 -13.30 5.69
C ARG A 187 9.64 -13.69 6.25
N VAL A 188 9.24 -13.20 7.42
CA VAL A 188 7.90 -13.45 7.98
C VAL A 188 6.87 -12.52 7.36
N LEU A 189 7.26 -11.28 7.04
CA LEU A 189 6.32 -10.24 6.62
C LEU A 189 6.17 -10.17 5.09
N ILE A 190 7.07 -10.79 4.31
CA ILE A 190 6.85 -11.16 2.89
C ILE A 190 6.17 -12.54 2.78
N ASP A 191 5.99 -13.24 3.90
CA ASP A 191 5.28 -14.51 3.89
C ASP A 191 3.78 -14.29 3.69
N ARG A 192 3.16 -15.18 2.91
CA ARG A 192 1.76 -15.09 2.55
C ARG A 192 0.81 -15.07 3.75
N ASP A 193 1.14 -15.75 4.84
CA ASP A 193 0.31 -15.76 6.05
C ASP A 193 0.15 -14.35 6.64
N TYR A 194 1.16 -13.49 6.50
CA TYR A 194 1.06 -12.08 6.88
C TYR A 194 -0.03 -11.37 6.10
N PHE A 195 -0.05 -11.55 4.79
CA PHE A 195 -0.99 -10.88 3.91
C PHE A 195 -2.41 -11.43 4.04
N VAL A 196 -2.58 -12.74 4.24
CA VAL A 196 -3.89 -13.32 4.55
C VAL A 196 -4.47 -12.70 5.83
N GLY A 197 -3.63 -12.43 6.84
CA GLY A 197 -4.04 -11.72 8.05
C GLY A 197 -4.41 -10.24 7.84
N MET A 198 -3.94 -9.60 6.76
CA MET A 198 -4.28 -8.21 6.41
C MET A 198 -5.54 -8.09 5.55
N MET A 199 -5.97 -9.17 4.88
CA MET A 199 -7.13 -9.15 4.00
C MET A 199 -8.41 -8.91 4.80
N ARG A 200 -9.26 -7.99 4.30
CA ARG A 200 -10.61 -7.76 4.85
C ARG A 200 -11.45 -9.03 4.86
N ARG A 201 -11.28 -9.88 3.85
CA ARG A 201 -11.95 -11.17 3.72
C ARG A 201 -11.06 -12.15 2.97
N THR A 202 -11.01 -13.38 3.45
CA THR A 202 -10.43 -14.50 2.71
C THR A 202 -11.55 -15.22 1.95
N PHE A 203 -11.41 -15.31 0.63
CA PHE A 203 -12.30 -16.08 -0.24
C PHE A 203 -11.70 -17.47 -0.48
N SER A 204 -12.55 -18.48 -0.67
CA SER A 204 -12.11 -19.79 -1.15
C SER A 204 -12.07 -19.82 -2.68
N ALA A 205 -11.21 -20.64 -3.28
CA ALA A 205 -11.14 -20.81 -4.73
C ALA A 205 -12.50 -21.21 -5.31
N LYS A 206 -13.14 -22.22 -4.71
CA LYS A 206 -14.50 -22.68 -5.08
C LYS A 206 -15.56 -21.59 -5.02
N GLU A 207 -15.44 -20.65 -4.08
CA GLU A 207 -16.36 -19.51 -4.00
C GLU A 207 -16.18 -18.57 -5.20
N LEU A 208 -14.93 -18.26 -5.56
CA LEU A 208 -14.63 -17.39 -6.70
C LEU A 208 -14.94 -18.05 -8.05
N GLU A 209 -14.68 -19.35 -8.18
CA GLU A 209 -15.13 -20.15 -9.33
C GLU A 209 -16.64 -20.03 -9.48
N LYS A 210 -17.41 -20.31 -8.43
CA LYS A 210 -18.88 -20.18 -8.49
C LYS A 210 -19.32 -18.75 -8.81
N ALA A 211 -18.69 -17.75 -8.20
CA ALA A 211 -19.03 -16.34 -8.39
C ALA A 211 -18.82 -15.88 -9.83
N THR A 212 -17.83 -16.44 -10.52
CA THR A 212 -17.40 -16.07 -11.88
C THR A 212 -17.85 -17.06 -12.95
N ASP A 213 -18.74 -18.00 -12.60
CA ASP A 213 -19.19 -19.07 -13.51
C ASP A 213 -18.02 -19.90 -14.06
N ASN A 214 -17.13 -20.33 -13.17
CA ASN A 214 -15.85 -21.00 -13.47
C ASN A 214 -14.91 -20.15 -14.34
N TYR A 215 -14.83 -18.84 -14.07
CA TYR A 215 -14.04 -17.89 -14.86
C TYR A 215 -14.40 -17.93 -16.36
N HIS A 216 -15.70 -18.03 -16.68
CA HIS A 216 -16.18 -18.13 -18.05
C HIS A 216 -15.80 -16.88 -18.88
N GLU A 217 -15.54 -17.07 -20.17
CA GLU A 217 -15.10 -15.97 -21.05
C GLU A 217 -16.13 -14.83 -21.14
N SER A 218 -17.42 -15.15 -21.06
CA SER A 218 -18.51 -14.14 -21.06
C SER A 218 -18.53 -13.27 -19.80
N ARG A 219 -17.73 -13.59 -18.78
CA ARG A 219 -17.58 -12.78 -17.56
C ARG A 219 -16.36 -11.87 -17.63
N ILE A 220 -15.52 -11.97 -18.66
CA ILE A 220 -14.31 -11.16 -18.76
C ILE A 220 -14.69 -9.68 -18.88
N ILE A 221 -14.16 -8.88 -17.96
CA ILE A 221 -14.20 -7.42 -18.00
C ILE A 221 -13.00 -6.89 -18.80
N ARG A 222 -11.83 -7.50 -18.57
CA ARG A 222 -10.55 -7.05 -19.12
C ARG A 222 -9.51 -8.17 -19.04
N LYS A 223 -8.58 -8.22 -19.99
CA LYS A 223 -7.35 -9.03 -19.92
C LYS A 223 -6.14 -8.10 -19.86
N ASP A 224 -5.31 -8.30 -18.86
CA ASP A 224 -3.98 -7.71 -18.73
C ASP A 224 -2.92 -8.79 -19.03
N GLU A 225 -1.64 -8.41 -19.10
CA GLU A 225 -0.54 -9.32 -19.44
C GLU A 225 -0.41 -10.51 -18.45
N ASP A 226 -0.55 -10.23 -17.15
CA ASP A 226 -0.34 -11.22 -16.07
C ASP A 226 -1.63 -11.59 -15.32
N ALA A 227 -2.78 -11.03 -15.70
CA ALA A 227 -4.04 -11.22 -15.00
C ALA A 227 -5.27 -11.00 -15.88
N THR A 228 -6.36 -11.71 -15.58
CA THR A 228 -7.67 -11.50 -16.20
C THR A 228 -8.69 -11.06 -15.15
N PHE A 229 -9.47 -10.02 -15.46
CA PHE A 229 -10.57 -9.53 -14.64
C PHE A 229 -11.89 -10.15 -15.08
N TYR A 230 -12.63 -10.71 -14.11
CA TYR A 230 -13.94 -11.32 -14.32
C TYR A 230 -15.00 -10.61 -13.49
N LYS A 231 -16.20 -10.43 -14.05
CA LYS A 231 -17.38 -9.98 -13.32
C LYS A 231 -17.95 -11.16 -12.56
N GLY A 232 -18.06 -11.02 -11.25
CA GLY A 232 -18.63 -12.03 -10.37
C GLY A 232 -19.74 -11.50 -9.48
N VAL A 233 -20.42 -12.42 -8.80
CA VAL A 233 -21.39 -12.09 -7.74
C VAL A 233 -21.06 -12.91 -6.50
N VAL A 234 -20.80 -12.24 -5.38
CA VAL A 234 -20.46 -12.87 -4.10
C VAL A 234 -21.44 -12.42 -3.01
N PRO A 235 -21.78 -13.30 -2.05
CA PRO A 235 -22.53 -12.89 -0.87
C PRO A 235 -21.60 -12.15 0.09
N MET A 236 -22.02 -11.01 0.59
CA MET A 236 -21.33 -10.18 1.59
C MET A 236 -22.20 -10.05 2.86
N PRO A 237 -21.63 -9.72 4.04
CA PRO A 237 -22.39 -9.65 5.30
C PRO A 237 -23.65 -8.77 5.25
N ASP A 238 -23.62 -7.70 4.45
CA ASP A 238 -24.71 -6.73 4.34
C ASP A 238 -25.54 -6.90 3.06
N ASP A 239 -25.16 -7.80 2.15
CA ASP A 239 -25.80 -7.98 0.84
C ASP A 239 -25.52 -9.38 0.26
N ASP A 240 -26.58 -10.17 0.09
CA ASP A 240 -26.49 -11.53 -0.45
C ASP A 240 -26.00 -11.60 -1.91
N LYS A 241 -26.05 -10.48 -2.66
CA LYS A 241 -25.70 -10.44 -4.09
C LYS A 241 -24.90 -9.19 -4.47
N THR A 242 -23.69 -9.08 -3.92
CA THR A 242 -22.77 -8.01 -4.31
C THR A 242 -22.06 -8.36 -5.62
N VAL A 243 -22.18 -7.47 -6.62
CA VAL A 243 -21.43 -7.57 -7.88
C VAL A 243 -19.98 -7.12 -7.66
N VAL A 244 -19.02 -7.92 -8.12
CA VAL A 244 -17.60 -7.72 -7.86
C VAL A 244 -16.75 -7.88 -9.13
N ALA A 245 -15.56 -7.29 -9.11
CA ALA A 245 -14.51 -7.56 -10.08
C ALA A 245 -13.48 -8.51 -9.47
N VAL A 246 -13.32 -9.69 -10.04
CA VAL A 246 -12.37 -10.73 -9.62
C VAL A 246 -11.17 -10.69 -10.56
N LYS A 247 -10.02 -10.22 -10.05
CA LYS A 247 -8.74 -10.22 -10.78
C LYS A 247 -8.01 -11.54 -10.49
N LYS A 248 -7.95 -12.44 -11.48
CA LYS A 248 -7.23 -13.71 -11.40
C LYS A 248 -5.84 -13.56 -12.01
N TYR A 249 -4.79 -13.87 -11.26
CA TYR A 249 -3.41 -13.84 -11.74
C TYR A 249 -3.03 -15.19 -12.36
N GLU A 250 -2.34 -15.15 -13.49
CA GLU A 250 -2.02 -16.34 -14.28
C GLU A 250 -0.61 -16.88 -13.97
N THR A 251 0.35 -15.97 -13.76
CA THR A 251 1.79 -16.29 -13.68
C THR A 251 2.43 -15.75 -12.40
N ASN A 252 2.20 -14.48 -12.07
CA ASN A 252 2.97 -13.77 -11.05
C ASN A 252 2.23 -13.64 -9.71
N LYS A 253 2.29 -14.70 -8.89
CA LYS A 253 1.63 -14.73 -7.57
C LYS A 253 2.18 -13.68 -6.59
N THR A 254 3.43 -13.25 -6.75
CA THR A 254 4.05 -12.21 -5.90
C THR A 254 3.36 -10.86 -6.09
N TYR A 255 2.96 -10.53 -7.33
CA TYR A 255 2.24 -9.28 -7.62
C TYR A 255 0.88 -9.24 -6.93
N ALA A 256 0.16 -10.38 -6.91
CA ALA A 256 -1.11 -10.49 -6.21
C ALA A 256 -0.98 -10.22 -4.71
N VAL A 257 0.07 -10.76 -4.09
CA VAL A 257 0.35 -10.57 -2.67
C VAL A 257 0.63 -9.09 -2.36
N ILE A 258 1.42 -8.43 -3.19
CA ILE A 258 1.81 -7.04 -3.01
C ILE A 258 0.64 -6.10 -3.25
N GLU A 259 -0.11 -6.30 -4.34
CA GLU A 259 -1.33 -5.54 -4.62
C GLU A 259 -2.35 -5.69 -3.49
N ALA A 260 -2.58 -6.90 -2.98
CA ALA A 260 -3.44 -7.13 -1.82
C ALA A 260 -2.96 -6.37 -0.58
N ALA A 261 -1.66 -6.38 -0.30
CA ALA A 261 -1.07 -5.70 0.86
C ALA A 261 -1.31 -4.19 0.82
N VAL A 262 -1.09 -3.59 -0.34
CA VAL A 262 -1.21 -2.14 -0.54
C VAL A 262 -2.69 -1.75 -0.56
N ALA A 263 -3.52 -2.46 -1.34
CA ALA A 263 -4.94 -2.17 -1.46
C ALA A 263 -5.72 -2.40 -0.15
N SER A 264 -5.27 -3.30 0.73
CA SER A 264 -5.89 -3.49 2.06
C SER A 264 -5.73 -2.28 2.99
N GLN A 265 -4.77 -1.39 2.72
CA GLN A 265 -4.50 -0.20 3.52
C GLN A 265 -5.26 1.03 3.04
N THR A 266 -5.97 0.95 1.90
CA THR A 266 -6.67 2.09 1.32
C THR A 266 -8.17 2.02 1.61
N ASN A 267 -8.74 3.18 1.92
CA ASN A 267 -10.17 3.34 2.13
C ASN A 267 -10.57 4.78 1.83
N HIS A 268 -10.87 5.06 0.57
CA HIS A 268 -11.24 6.39 0.10
C HIS A 268 -12.36 6.29 -0.94
N ILE A 269 -13.26 7.27 -0.97
CA ILE A 269 -14.44 7.25 -1.87
C ILE A 269 -14.04 7.20 -3.35
N ASN A 270 -12.95 7.88 -3.73
CA ASN A 270 -12.41 7.90 -5.09
C ASN A 270 -11.32 6.85 -5.35
N VAL A 271 -11.22 5.82 -4.52
CA VAL A 271 -10.34 4.66 -4.73
C VAL A 271 -11.21 3.42 -4.89
N VAL A 272 -10.88 2.55 -5.84
CA VAL A 272 -11.56 1.25 -6.00
C VAL A 272 -11.35 0.44 -4.73
N ARG A 273 -12.47 0.09 -4.08
CA ARG A 273 -12.44 -0.63 -2.80
C ARG A 273 -12.02 -2.08 -2.97
N PHE A 274 -10.97 -2.47 -2.25
CA PHE A 274 -10.58 -3.86 -2.08
C PHE A 274 -11.53 -4.58 -1.10
N LEU A 275 -12.02 -5.75 -1.50
CA LEU A 275 -12.98 -6.54 -0.73
C LEU A 275 -12.32 -7.77 -0.08
N GLY A 276 -11.25 -8.29 -0.67
CA GLY A 276 -10.51 -9.43 -0.15
C GLY A 276 -9.82 -10.22 -1.25
N GLY A 277 -9.35 -11.42 -0.92
CA GLY A 277 -8.67 -12.26 -1.90
C GLY A 277 -8.67 -13.74 -1.54
N CYS A 278 -8.35 -14.55 -2.53
CA CYS A 278 -8.01 -15.96 -2.43
C CYS A 278 -6.55 -16.09 -2.82
N VAL A 279 -5.71 -16.45 -1.84
CA VAL A 279 -4.31 -16.79 -2.08
C VAL A 279 -4.13 -18.10 -1.34
N VAL A 280 -3.85 -19.22 -2.03
CA VAL A 280 -3.80 -20.61 -1.50
C VAL A 280 -2.41 -21.26 -1.74
N GLU A 281 -1.92 -22.12 -0.84
CA GLU A 281 -0.53 -22.70 -0.89
C GLU A 281 -0.42 -23.77 -1.96
N GLU A 282 -1.48 -24.54 -2.14
CA GLU A 282 -1.46 -25.81 -2.89
C GLU A 282 -2.21 -25.72 -4.23
N GLU A 283 -2.91 -24.61 -4.51
CA GLU A 283 -3.63 -24.41 -5.77
C GLU A 283 -2.94 -23.39 -6.69
N LYS A 284 -3.18 -23.55 -7.99
CA LYS A 284 -2.62 -22.69 -9.04
C LYS A 284 -3.19 -21.26 -9.03
N GLU A 285 -4.18 -20.97 -8.19
CA GLU A 285 -4.99 -19.75 -8.31
C GLU A 285 -4.65 -18.70 -7.24
N SER A 286 -4.29 -17.50 -7.68
CA SER A 286 -4.26 -16.29 -6.86
C SER A 286 -5.27 -15.31 -7.45
N ALA A 287 -6.27 -14.90 -6.67
CA ALA A 287 -7.31 -13.99 -7.13
C ALA A 287 -7.63 -12.91 -6.09
N LEU A 288 -7.83 -11.70 -6.56
CA LEU A 288 -8.19 -10.54 -5.74
C LEU A 288 -9.60 -10.07 -6.11
N VAL A 289 -10.35 -9.61 -5.11
CA VAL A 289 -11.75 -9.19 -5.26
C VAL A 289 -11.86 -7.71 -4.95
N PHE A 290 -12.39 -6.95 -5.90
CA PHE A 290 -12.64 -5.53 -5.81
C PHE A 290 -14.12 -5.22 -6.03
N GLU A 291 -14.56 -4.04 -5.61
CA GLU A 291 -15.87 -3.54 -6.05
C GLU A 291 -15.92 -3.41 -7.58
N TYR A 292 -17.06 -3.77 -8.17
CA TYR A 292 -17.26 -3.62 -9.61
C TYR A 292 -17.66 -2.19 -9.96
N ILE A 293 -16.98 -1.60 -10.94
CA ILE A 293 -17.24 -0.24 -11.43
C ILE A 293 -17.83 -0.33 -12.85
N PRO A 294 -19.10 0.10 -13.06
CA PRO A 294 -19.87 -0.27 -14.26
C PRO A 294 -19.59 0.53 -15.52
N ASN A 295 -19.21 1.82 -15.43
CA ASN A 295 -19.06 2.69 -16.61
C ASN A 295 -17.65 2.67 -17.21
N GLY A 296 -16.88 1.59 -17.03
CA GLY A 296 -15.60 1.42 -17.71
C GLY A 296 -14.52 2.42 -17.27
N THR A 297 -13.54 2.65 -18.15
CA THR A 297 -12.37 3.49 -17.89
C THR A 297 -12.53 4.89 -18.48
N LEU A 298 -11.92 5.91 -17.86
CA LEU A 298 -11.87 7.26 -18.40
C LEU A 298 -11.28 7.30 -19.81
N PHE A 299 -10.30 6.43 -20.11
CA PHE A 299 -9.73 6.26 -21.45
C PHE A 299 -10.81 5.95 -22.51
N GLU A 300 -11.77 5.07 -22.21
CA GLU A 300 -12.86 4.71 -23.14
C GLU A 300 -13.83 5.88 -23.38
N HIS A 301 -14.03 6.75 -22.38
CA HIS A 301 -14.91 7.93 -22.52
C HIS A 301 -14.28 9.05 -23.34
N ILE A 302 -12.95 9.19 -23.31
CA ILE A 302 -12.23 10.23 -24.06
C ILE A 302 -11.73 9.75 -25.44
N HIS A 303 -11.48 8.44 -25.63
CA HIS A 303 -10.96 7.86 -26.87
C HIS A 303 -11.97 6.90 -27.54
N LYS A 304 -13.04 7.47 -28.12
CA LYS A 304 -14.20 6.73 -28.64
C LYS A 304 -13.90 5.72 -29.76
N GLU A 305 -12.88 5.94 -30.57
CA GLU A 305 -12.58 5.10 -31.75
C GLU A 305 -12.08 3.69 -31.38
N GLU A 306 -11.46 3.51 -30.21
CA GLU A 306 -10.94 2.20 -29.77
C GLU A 306 -11.93 1.39 -28.93
N ALA A 307 -12.88 2.05 -28.25
CA ALA A 307 -13.92 1.37 -27.47
C ALA A 307 -14.87 0.53 -28.34
N ALA A 308 -14.97 0.84 -29.64
CA ALA A 308 -15.73 0.06 -30.61
C ALA A 308 -15.00 -1.21 -31.11
N GLY A 309 -13.70 -1.35 -30.84
CA GLY A 309 -12.87 -2.49 -31.28
C GLY A 309 -12.54 -3.52 -30.19
N SER A 310 -12.86 -3.25 -28.93
CA SER A 310 -12.59 -4.14 -27.79
C SER A 310 -13.80 -5.01 -27.44
N PHE A 311 -13.78 -6.25 -27.96
CA PHE A 311 -14.62 -7.42 -27.62
C PHE A 311 -16.16 -7.25 -27.74
N GLU A 312 -16.77 -8.08 -28.60
CA GLU A 312 -18.21 -8.32 -28.71
C GLU A 312 -18.76 -8.88 -27.38
N GLY A 313 -19.04 -8.01 -26.40
CA GLY A 313 -19.53 -8.43 -25.08
C GLY A 313 -19.69 -7.29 -24.07
N SER A 314 -18.96 -6.18 -24.25
CA SER A 314 -19.27 -4.94 -23.51
C SER A 314 -20.54 -4.35 -24.09
N SER A 315 -21.65 -4.46 -23.35
CA SER A 315 -22.88 -3.74 -23.63
C SER A 315 -22.54 -2.25 -23.77
N SER A 316 -22.53 -1.78 -25.01
CA SER A 316 -22.25 -0.42 -25.42
C SER A 316 -23.33 0.51 -24.88
N SER A 317 -23.11 1.03 -23.67
CA SER A 317 -23.76 2.28 -23.28
C SER A 317 -23.17 3.40 -24.14
N PRO A 318 -23.98 4.32 -24.70
CA PRO A 318 -23.45 5.48 -25.39
C PRO A 318 -22.48 6.21 -24.45
N THR A 319 -21.20 6.32 -24.81
CA THR A 319 -20.24 7.12 -24.04
C THR A 319 -20.71 8.58 -24.08
N ALA A 320 -21.34 9.01 -22.98
CA ALA A 320 -21.82 10.37 -22.84
C ALA A 320 -20.66 11.34 -23.04
N LEU A 321 -20.87 12.36 -23.88
CA LEU A 321 -19.92 13.44 -24.11
C LEU A 321 -19.52 14.05 -22.76
N LEU A 322 -18.25 13.95 -22.39
CA LEU A 322 -17.76 14.55 -21.15
C LEU A 322 -17.55 16.05 -21.37
N SER A 323 -18.46 16.86 -20.81
CA SER A 323 -18.30 18.32 -20.71
C SER A 323 -17.02 18.68 -19.94
N LEU A 324 -16.53 19.91 -20.12
CA LEU A 324 -15.39 20.40 -19.35
C LEU A 324 -15.63 20.32 -17.83
N GLU A 325 -16.87 20.56 -17.38
CA GLU A 325 -17.25 20.42 -15.97
C GLU A 325 -17.08 18.98 -15.47
N SER A 326 -17.60 18.00 -16.22
CA SER A 326 -17.46 16.58 -15.89
C SER A 326 -15.99 16.15 -15.87
N ARG A 327 -15.20 16.60 -16.86
CA ARG A 327 -13.75 16.34 -16.90
C ARG A 327 -13.03 16.94 -15.70
N LEU A 328 -13.42 18.13 -15.27
CA LEU A 328 -12.86 18.81 -14.11
C LEU A 328 -13.26 18.14 -12.78
N LYS A 329 -14.50 17.64 -12.69
CA LYS A 329 -14.94 16.79 -11.56
C LYS A 329 -14.09 15.53 -11.46
N ILE A 330 -13.91 14.81 -12.57
CA ILE A 330 -13.10 13.59 -12.64
C ILE A 330 -11.63 13.87 -12.28
N ALA A 331 -11.07 14.97 -12.80
CA ALA A 331 -9.71 15.40 -12.48
C ALA A 331 -9.55 15.71 -10.98
N SER A 332 -10.48 16.47 -10.41
CA SER A 332 -10.48 16.84 -8.99
C SER A 332 -10.59 15.61 -8.08
N GLU A 333 -11.50 14.68 -8.40
CA GLU A 333 -11.69 13.43 -7.65
C GLU A 333 -10.46 12.51 -7.72
N THR A 334 -9.86 12.41 -8.91
CA THR A 334 -8.62 11.64 -9.11
C THR A 334 -7.44 12.28 -8.36
N ALA A 335 -7.31 13.61 -8.38
CA ALA A 335 -6.30 14.32 -7.61
C ALA A 335 -6.48 14.13 -6.10
N GLY A 336 -7.72 14.16 -5.61
CA GLY A 336 -8.07 13.87 -4.22
C GLY A 336 -7.68 12.44 -3.80
N ALA A 337 -7.94 11.46 -4.67
CA ALA A 337 -7.50 10.07 -4.43
C ALA A 337 -5.98 9.95 -4.30
N LEU A 338 -5.21 10.58 -5.19
CA LEU A 338 -3.74 10.56 -5.14
C LEU A 338 -3.21 11.32 -3.92
N ALA A 339 -3.80 12.47 -3.57
CA ALA A 339 -3.45 13.22 -2.37
C ALA A 339 -3.67 12.38 -1.11
N TYR A 340 -4.79 11.64 -1.04
CA TYR A 340 -5.04 10.68 0.03
C TYR A 340 -3.93 9.61 0.10
N LEU A 341 -3.56 8.99 -1.01
CA LEU A 341 -2.50 7.97 -1.04
C LEU A 341 -1.15 8.52 -0.56
N HIS A 342 -0.77 9.73 -0.99
CA HIS A 342 0.46 10.40 -0.56
C HIS A 342 0.43 10.82 0.91
N SER A 343 -0.74 11.03 1.50
CA SER A 343 -0.89 11.39 2.92
C SER A 343 -0.73 10.21 3.89
N LEU A 344 -0.76 8.97 3.40
CA LEU A 344 -0.60 7.78 4.23
C LEU A 344 0.82 7.69 4.82
N THR A 345 1.02 6.87 5.86
CA THR A 345 2.34 6.72 6.49
C THR A 345 2.75 5.24 6.65
N PRO A 346 3.62 4.70 5.78
CA PRO A 346 4.33 5.43 4.71
C PRO A 346 3.40 5.82 3.54
N PRO A 347 3.76 6.85 2.75
CA PRO A 347 3.02 7.24 1.55
C PRO A 347 2.88 6.08 0.58
N ILE A 348 1.73 5.94 -0.06
CA ILE A 348 1.54 5.00 -1.17
C ILE A 348 1.72 5.77 -2.48
N ILE A 349 2.75 5.44 -3.24
CA ILE A 349 2.98 6.01 -4.57
C ILE A 349 2.35 5.09 -5.62
N HIS A 350 1.53 5.64 -6.52
CA HIS A 350 0.77 4.87 -7.49
C HIS A 350 1.65 4.32 -8.61
N LEU A 351 2.48 5.16 -9.23
CA LEU A 351 3.49 4.89 -10.28
C LEU A 351 2.99 4.29 -11.59
N PHE A 352 1.77 3.80 -11.62
CA PHE A 352 1.12 3.19 -12.78
C PHE A 352 -0.10 4.00 -13.25
N LEU A 353 -0.09 5.32 -13.05
CA LEU A 353 -1.25 6.16 -13.30
C LEU A 353 -1.43 6.42 -14.82
N SER A 354 -2.62 6.13 -15.33
CA SER A 354 -3.10 6.55 -16.65
C SER A 354 -4.63 6.63 -16.65
N THR A 355 -5.23 7.16 -17.72
CA THR A 355 -6.70 7.22 -17.84
C THR A 355 -7.37 5.85 -17.94
N LYS A 356 -6.62 4.77 -18.27
CA LYS A 356 -7.09 3.38 -18.20
C LYS A 356 -7.29 2.88 -16.75
N HIS A 357 -6.68 3.56 -15.78
CA HIS A 357 -6.74 3.21 -14.36
C HIS A 357 -7.72 4.09 -13.57
N VAL A 358 -8.34 5.08 -14.21
CA VAL A 358 -9.43 5.87 -13.61
C VAL A 358 -10.75 5.27 -14.11
N LEU A 359 -11.48 4.59 -13.23
CA LEU A 359 -12.79 4.01 -13.55
C LEU A 359 -13.92 4.99 -13.20
N LEU A 360 -15.07 4.86 -13.87
CA LEU A 360 -16.24 5.71 -13.61
C LEU A 360 -17.40 4.86 -13.08
N ASP A 361 -17.97 5.25 -11.93
CA ASP A 361 -19.16 4.59 -11.38
C ASP A 361 -20.46 5.08 -12.05
N ASP A 362 -21.61 4.59 -11.57
CA ASP A 362 -22.95 4.93 -12.08
C ASP A 362 -23.27 6.44 -12.06
N HIS A 363 -22.53 7.21 -11.24
CA HIS A 363 -22.68 8.66 -11.12
C HIS A 363 -21.53 9.43 -11.78
N TYR A 364 -20.74 8.76 -12.62
CA TYR A 364 -19.52 9.32 -13.23
C TYR A 364 -18.57 9.90 -12.16
N THR A 365 -18.51 9.24 -11.00
CA THR A 365 -17.52 9.53 -9.98
C THR A 365 -16.26 8.73 -10.25
N ALA A 366 -15.12 9.41 -10.21
CA ALA A 366 -13.84 8.81 -10.50
C ALA A 366 -13.42 7.86 -9.37
N LYS A 367 -12.95 6.67 -9.77
CA LYS A 367 -12.46 5.60 -8.92
C LYS A 367 -11.07 5.17 -9.40
N LEU A 368 -10.04 5.56 -8.66
CA LEU A 368 -8.66 5.18 -8.96
C LEU A 368 -8.45 3.69 -8.66
N SER A 369 -8.02 2.95 -9.68
CA SER A 369 -7.73 1.51 -9.64
C SER A 369 -6.23 1.24 -9.71
N ALA A 370 -5.81 -0.03 -9.76
CA ALA A 370 -4.41 -0.46 -9.93
C ALA A 370 -3.40 0.01 -8.87
N ILE A 371 -3.86 0.30 -7.66
CA ILE A 371 -3.00 0.60 -6.52
C ILE A 371 -2.15 -0.62 -6.16
N GLY A 372 -0.85 -0.44 -5.99
CA GLY A 372 0.07 -1.53 -5.67
C GLY A 372 0.60 -2.29 -6.89
N GLN A 373 0.24 -1.89 -8.11
CA GLN A 373 0.72 -2.49 -9.36
C GLN A 373 1.98 -1.82 -9.92
N TRP A 374 2.65 -1.00 -9.13
CA TRP A 374 3.85 -0.27 -9.53
C TRP A 374 4.99 -1.19 -10.00
N GLN A 375 4.98 -2.49 -9.68
CA GLN A 375 5.92 -3.49 -10.21
C GLN A 375 5.77 -3.69 -11.71
N ALA A 376 4.54 -3.60 -12.23
CA ALA A 376 4.30 -3.59 -13.66
C ALA A 376 5.01 -2.39 -14.31
N ALA A 377 5.15 -1.24 -13.64
CA ALA A 377 5.87 -0.08 -14.20
C ALA A 377 7.36 -0.36 -14.48
N PHE A 378 7.98 -1.26 -13.73
CA PHE A 378 9.41 -1.59 -13.88
C PHE A 378 9.68 -2.65 -14.94
N HIS A 379 8.74 -3.59 -15.12
CA HIS A 379 8.90 -4.73 -16.01
C HIS A 379 8.19 -4.55 -17.35
N THR A 380 7.09 -3.81 -17.38
CA THR A 380 6.39 -3.52 -18.62
C THR A 380 7.09 -2.39 -19.35
N SER A 381 7.45 -2.64 -20.61
CA SER A 381 7.82 -1.58 -21.54
C SER A 381 6.66 -0.63 -21.84
N ASP A 382 5.45 -0.93 -21.35
CA ASP A 382 4.20 -0.40 -21.88
C ASP A 382 3.85 0.97 -21.29
N LEU A 383 4.04 1.26 -20.00
CA LEU A 383 3.89 2.64 -19.51
C LEU A 383 4.86 3.63 -20.18
N LEU A 384 6.10 3.18 -20.40
CA LEU A 384 7.11 3.94 -21.13
C LEU A 384 6.69 4.22 -22.57
N LYS A 385 5.96 3.28 -23.19
CA LYS A 385 5.36 3.45 -24.52
C LYS A 385 4.07 4.26 -24.50
N GLU A 386 3.33 4.30 -23.40
CA GLU A 386 2.05 4.98 -23.28
C GLU A 386 2.16 6.49 -22.99
N GLY A 387 3.34 6.97 -22.57
CA GLY A 387 3.65 8.42 -22.48
C GLY A 387 3.33 9.09 -21.14
N TYR A 388 3.00 8.34 -20.09
CA TYR A 388 2.71 8.87 -18.75
C TYR A 388 3.92 8.93 -17.80
N THR A 389 5.02 8.29 -18.17
CA THR A 389 6.15 8.05 -17.27
C THR A 389 6.99 9.31 -17.05
N ASP A 390 7.27 9.63 -15.79
CA ASP A 390 8.24 10.66 -15.41
C ASP A 390 9.62 10.35 -16.04
N PRO A 391 10.17 11.22 -16.89
CA PRO A 391 11.43 10.95 -17.60
C PRO A 391 12.62 10.75 -16.67
N HIS A 392 12.54 11.24 -15.42
CA HIS A 392 13.59 11.10 -14.42
C HIS A 392 13.38 9.93 -13.46
N PHE A 393 12.28 9.17 -13.60
CA PHE A 393 11.93 8.02 -12.78
C PHE A 393 13.08 7.03 -12.57
N ARG A 394 13.78 6.66 -13.65
CA ARG A 394 14.86 5.67 -13.61
C ARG A 394 16.15 6.16 -12.94
N ARG A 395 16.38 7.48 -12.90
CA ARG A 395 17.60 8.06 -12.34
C ARG A 395 17.44 8.35 -10.86
N ASP A 396 16.31 8.93 -10.49
CA ASP A 396 16.12 9.59 -9.21
C ASP A 396 15.24 8.76 -8.24
N GLY A 397 14.87 7.54 -8.63
CA GLY A 397 14.07 6.62 -7.81
C GLY A 397 12.59 7.00 -7.69
N LEU A 398 11.88 6.21 -6.87
CA LEU A 398 10.45 6.35 -6.61
C LEU A 398 10.15 7.63 -5.82
N ALA A 399 9.27 8.48 -6.35
CA ALA A 399 8.84 9.68 -5.64
C ALA A 399 7.35 9.94 -5.89
N GLU A 400 6.66 10.48 -4.88
CA GLU A 400 5.31 11.04 -5.01
C GLU A 400 5.21 12.01 -6.21
N LYS A 401 6.31 12.71 -6.50
CA LYS A 401 6.43 13.63 -7.64
C LYS A 401 6.35 12.95 -9.00
N SER A 402 6.57 11.65 -9.10
CA SER A 402 6.34 10.90 -10.34
C SER A 402 4.85 10.73 -10.62
N ASP A 403 4.01 10.49 -9.61
CA ASP A 403 2.56 10.51 -9.78
C ASP A 403 2.05 11.88 -10.21
N VAL A 404 2.64 12.95 -9.67
CA VAL A 404 2.31 14.33 -10.07
C VAL A 404 2.56 14.53 -11.57
N TYR A 405 3.67 14.00 -12.10
CA TYR A 405 3.98 14.08 -13.53
C TYR A 405 2.94 13.33 -14.36
N SER A 406 2.67 12.06 -14.03
CA SER A 406 1.67 11.24 -14.72
C SER A 406 0.28 11.88 -14.67
N PHE A 407 -0.08 12.51 -13.54
CA PHE A 407 -1.33 13.26 -13.42
C PHE A 407 -1.35 14.52 -14.30
N GLY A 408 -0.21 15.19 -14.48
CA GLY A 408 -0.07 16.28 -15.46
C GLY A 408 -0.36 15.83 -16.89
N VAL A 409 0.03 14.60 -17.25
CA VAL A 409 -0.33 13.99 -18.54
C VAL A 409 -1.83 13.70 -18.63
N VAL A 410 -2.45 13.17 -17.56
CA VAL A 410 -3.91 12.96 -17.49
C VAL A 410 -4.67 14.27 -17.67
N LEU A 411 -4.21 15.38 -17.07
CA LEU A 411 -4.82 16.70 -17.28
C LEU A 411 -4.71 17.17 -18.74
N ALA A 412 -3.56 16.92 -19.38
CA ALA A 412 -3.38 17.26 -20.79
C ALA A 412 -4.34 16.45 -21.66
N GLU A 413 -4.44 15.14 -21.43
CA GLU A 413 -5.33 14.24 -22.15
C GLU A 413 -6.81 14.59 -21.94
N LEU A 414 -7.21 14.97 -20.72
CA LEU A 414 -8.56 15.48 -20.45
C LEU A 414 -8.86 16.79 -21.19
N LEU A 415 -7.88 17.67 -21.43
CA LEU A 415 -8.12 18.92 -22.15
C LEU A 415 -8.20 18.73 -23.67
N THR A 416 -7.46 17.76 -24.22
CA THR A 416 -7.25 17.64 -25.68
C THR A 416 -7.93 16.41 -26.28
N SER A 417 -8.25 15.40 -25.47
CA SER A 417 -8.61 14.03 -25.91
C SER A 417 -7.59 13.41 -26.87
N GLN A 418 -6.35 13.88 -26.86
CA GLN A 418 -5.27 13.30 -27.66
C GLN A 418 -4.53 12.25 -26.84
N LYS A 419 -4.07 11.18 -27.48
CA LYS A 419 -3.31 10.13 -26.78
C LYS A 419 -1.95 10.65 -26.30
N PRO A 420 -1.46 10.19 -25.15
CA PRO A 420 -0.21 10.73 -24.60
C PRO A 420 1.04 10.32 -25.36
N ALA A 421 1.04 9.10 -25.92
CA ALA A 421 2.06 8.61 -26.83
C ALA A 421 1.65 8.81 -28.30
N SER A 422 2.64 9.12 -29.14
CA SER A 422 2.43 9.20 -30.59
C SER A 422 2.08 7.79 -31.14
N PRO A 423 0.98 7.64 -31.90
CA PRO A 423 0.61 6.36 -32.52
C PRO A 423 1.66 5.81 -33.49
N ASN A 424 2.66 6.59 -33.90
CA ASN A 424 3.65 6.21 -34.89
C ASN A 424 5.07 6.47 -34.39
N ASN A 425 5.72 5.42 -33.87
CA ASN A 425 7.19 5.33 -33.73
C ASN A 425 7.94 5.33 -35.10
N ARG A 426 7.39 6.02 -36.12
CA ARG A 426 7.96 6.22 -37.45
C ARG A 426 8.28 7.69 -37.75
N GLY A 427 8.43 8.51 -36.71
CA GLY A 427 9.00 9.86 -36.76
C GLY A 427 7.99 10.94 -37.10
N GLU A 428 7.68 11.82 -36.13
CA GLU A 428 7.71 13.31 -36.25
C GLU A 428 6.85 14.04 -35.19
N GLU A 429 5.89 13.39 -34.52
CA GLU A 429 5.09 14.08 -33.50
C GLU A 429 5.63 13.92 -32.06
N PRO A 430 5.81 15.02 -31.31
CA PRO A 430 6.30 14.94 -29.94
C PRO A 430 5.21 14.41 -28.99
N PRO A 431 5.59 13.86 -27.81
CA PRO A 431 4.62 13.39 -26.80
C PRO A 431 3.64 14.50 -26.38
N LEU A 432 2.43 14.13 -25.98
CA LEU A 432 1.37 15.09 -25.63
C LEU A 432 1.81 16.12 -24.58
N ALA A 433 2.59 15.69 -23.59
CA ALA A 433 3.16 16.60 -22.59
C ALA A 433 3.97 17.73 -23.26
N THR A 434 4.78 17.41 -24.26
CA THR A 434 5.57 18.37 -25.03
C THR A 434 4.69 19.25 -25.92
N CYS A 435 3.66 18.67 -26.55
CA CYS A 435 2.67 19.41 -27.36
C CYS A 435 1.93 20.46 -26.52
N LEU A 436 1.46 20.08 -25.33
CA LEU A 436 0.77 20.98 -24.40
C LEU A 436 1.70 22.13 -23.97
N LEU A 437 2.92 21.81 -23.52
CA LEU A 437 3.90 22.81 -23.07
C LEU A 437 4.27 23.81 -24.18
N SER A 438 4.40 23.33 -25.43
CA SER A 438 4.69 24.17 -26.60
C SER A 438 3.51 25.07 -26.95
N SER A 439 2.31 24.50 -27.02
CA SER A 439 1.06 25.25 -27.28
C SER A 439 0.81 26.34 -26.23
N MET A 440 1.11 26.07 -24.97
CA MET A 440 1.01 27.05 -23.90
C MET A 440 2.05 28.18 -23.99
N LYS A 441 3.27 27.87 -24.46
CA LYS A 441 4.32 28.88 -24.66
C LYS A 441 3.96 29.83 -25.81
N GLU A 442 3.25 29.32 -26.81
CA GLU A 442 2.85 30.04 -28.02
C GLU A 442 1.45 30.65 -27.92
N ASP A 443 0.79 30.54 -26.76
CA ASP A 443 -0.60 30.97 -26.50
C ASP A 443 -1.63 30.38 -27.49
N ARG A 444 -1.38 29.12 -27.92
CA ARG A 444 -2.21 28.35 -28.87
C ARG A 444 -3.06 27.26 -28.20
N LEU A 445 -3.30 27.34 -26.90
CA LEU A 445 -4.06 26.32 -26.15
C LEU A 445 -5.42 26.00 -26.78
N ASN A 446 -6.18 27.01 -27.19
CA ASN A 446 -7.51 26.83 -27.79
C ASN A 446 -7.49 25.98 -29.08
N GLN A 447 -6.35 25.85 -29.75
CA GLN A 447 -6.21 25.05 -30.98
C GLN A 447 -6.07 23.55 -30.72
N ILE A 448 -5.69 23.17 -29.50
CA ILE A 448 -5.47 21.78 -29.11
C ILE A 448 -6.56 21.26 -28.16
N LEU A 449 -7.48 22.13 -27.70
CA LEU A 449 -8.61 21.70 -26.89
C LEU A 449 -9.50 20.75 -27.70
N ASP A 450 -10.08 19.77 -27.01
CA ASP A 450 -11.08 18.89 -27.60
C ASP A 450 -12.24 19.73 -28.18
N GLY A 451 -12.63 19.44 -29.42
CA GLY A 451 -13.75 20.10 -30.09
C GLY A 451 -15.10 19.91 -29.40
N GLU A 452 -15.23 18.93 -28.52
CA GLU A 452 -16.41 18.71 -27.66
C GLU A 452 -16.48 19.70 -26.49
N ILE A 453 -15.37 20.37 -26.16
CA ILE A 453 -15.35 21.43 -25.15
C ILE A 453 -15.92 22.70 -25.79
N ILE A 454 -17.11 23.11 -25.37
CA ILE A 454 -17.72 24.37 -25.81
C ILE A 454 -16.84 25.53 -25.34
N VAL A 455 -16.23 26.24 -26.29
CA VAL A 455 -15.33 27.37 -26.00
C VAL A 455 -16.14 28.66 -25.86
N ASN A 456 -16.20 29.17 -24.64
CA ASN A 456 -16.68 30.50 -24.26
C ASN A 456 -15.65 31.15 -23.32
N GLU A 457 -15.90 32.39 -22.87
CA GLU A 457 -14.94 33.10 -22.02
C GLU A 457 -14.64 32.34 -20.70
N ALA A 458 -15.66 31.78 -20.06
CA ALA A 458 -15.52 31.07 -18.80
C ALA A 458 -14.81 29.71 -18.96
N THR A 459 -15.17 28.94 -20.00
CA THR A 459 -14.54 27.64 -20.27
C THR A 459 -13.10 27.80 -20.77
N SER A 460 -12.82 28.80 -21.62
CA SER A 460 -11.45 29.11 -22.07
C SER A 460 -10.57 29.55 -20.91
N LYS A 461 -11.06 30.43 -20.03
CA LYS A 461 -10.34 30.84 -18.82
C LYS A 461 -10.07 29.67 -17.88
N THR A 462 -11.03 28.78 -17.71
CA THR A 462 -10.87 27.60 -16.85
C THR A 462 -9.90 26.59 -17.47
N ALA A 463 -10.04 26.28 -18.76
CA ALA A 463 -9.12 25.42 -19.50
C ALA A 463 -7.68 25.94 -19.43
N LYS A 464 -7.46 27.26 -19.54
CA LYS A 464 -6.13 27.87 -19.39
C LYS A 464 -5.55 27.66 -17.99
N LYS A 465 -6.35 27.80 -16.92
CA LYS A 465 -5.91 27.52 -15.56
C LYS A 465 -5.58 26.03 -15.33
N VAL A 466 -6.39 25.12 -15.87
CA VAL A 466 -6.12 23.67 -15.83
C VAL A 466 -4.83 23.35 -16.58
N ALA A 467 -4.60 23.96 -17.76
CA ALA A 467 -3.37 23.79 -18.52
C ALA A 467 -2.15 24.36 -17.76
N ASP A 468 -2.27 25.50 -17.09
CA ASP A 468 -1.22 26.06 -16.23
C ASP A 468 -0.86 25.15 -15.04
N LEU A 469 -1.86 24.46 -14.49
CA LEU A 469 -1.64 23.43 -13.47
C LEU A 469 -0.94 22.20 -14.07
N ALA A 470 -1.39 21.69 -15.20
CA ALA A 470 -0.75 20.59 -15.91
C ALA A 470 0.73 20.91 -16.24
N LYS A 471 1.01 22.12 -16.72
CA LYS A 471 2.38 22.60 -16.97
C LYS A 471 3.27 22.59 -15.73
N ARG A 472 2.75 22.93 -14.55
CA ARG A 472 3.51 22.84 -13.29
C ARG A 472 3.75 21.40 -12.87
N CYS A 473 2.77 20.51 -13.06
CA CYS A 473 2.93 19.08 -12.82
C CYS A 473 3.99 18.43 -13.73
N LEU A 474 4.08 18.90 -14.99
CA LEU A 474 4.99 18.39 -16.02
C LEU A 474 6.42 18.98 -15.98
N ARG A 475 6.79 19.75 -14.94
CA ARG A 475 8.13 20.32 -14.81
C ARG A 475 9.20 19.22 -14.74
N SER A 476 10.35 19.45 -15.39
CA SER A 476 11.46 18.48 -15.40
C SER A 476 12.01 18.24 -13.99
N LYS A 477 12.23 19.31 -13.21
CA LYS A 477 12.69 19.21 -11.82
C LYS A 477 11.54 18.83 -10.89
N ARG A 478 11.75 17.79 -10.08
CA ARG A 478 10.72 17.20 -9.19
C ARG A 478 10.32 18.14 -8.06
N GLU A 479 11.27 18.90 -7.54
CA GLU A 479 11.12 19.84 -6.43
C GLU A 479 10.26 21.04 -6.83
N GLU A 480 10.22 21.34 -8.14
CA GLU A 480 9.42 22.42 -8.69
C GLU A 480 7.96 22.02 -8.98
N ARG A 481 7.64 20.71 -8.91
CA ARG A 481 6.28 20.20 -9.09
C ARG A 481 5.47 20.41 -7.80
N PRO A 482 4.17 20.74 -7.88
CA PRO A 482 3.31 20.84 -6.69
C PRO A 482 3.15 19.48 -5.97
N SER A 483 2.63 19.47 -4.75
CA SER A 483 2.12 18.23 -4.12
C SER A 483 0.74 17.88 -4.68
N MET A 484 0.31 16.62 -4.61
CA MET A 484 -1.04 16.25 -5.04
C MET A 484 -2.13 16.91 -4.19
N GLU A 485 -1.85 17.23 -2.93
CA GLU A 485 -2.74 18.06 -2.09
C GLU A 485 -2.97 19.45 -2.70
N GLN A 486 -1.89 20.15 -3.11
CA GLN A 486 -1.99 21.45 -3.76
C GLN A 486 -2.77 21.36 -5.07
N VAL A 487 -2.51 20.33 -5.87
CA VAL A 487 -3.21 20.05 -7.13
C VAL A 487 -4.71 19.83 -6.89
N ALA A 488 -5.07 19.01 -5.90
CA ALA A 488 -6.45 18.70 -5.56
C ALA A 488 -7.23 19.94 -5.09
N VAL A 489 -6.63 20.75 -4.22
CA VAL A 489 -7.21 22.02 -3.73
C VAL A 489 -7.47 22.98 -4.89
N GLU A 490 -6.51 23.12 -5.82
CA GLU A 490 -6.65 24.03 -6.94
C GLU A 490 -7.74 23.57 -7.92
N LEU A 491 -7.79 22.27 -8.27
CA LEU A 491 -8.82 21.71 -9.13
C LEU A 491 -10.22 21.81 -8.51
N GLU A 492 -10.35 21.59 -7.20
CA GLU A 492 -11.62 21.77 -6.49
C GLU A 492 -12.09 23.23 -6.55
N GLY A 493 -11.17 24.18 -6.42
CA GLY A 493 -11.47 25.61 -6.58
C GLY A 493 -11.97 25.94 -7.99
N LEU A 494 -11.33 25.39 -9.02
CA LEU A 494 -11.76 25.55 -10.42
C LEU A 494 -13.15 24.92 -10.66
N ARG A 495 -13.40 23.75 -10.08
CA ARG A 495 -14.69 23.04 -10.19
C ARG A 495 -15.83 23.88 -9.62
N LYS A 496 -15.65 24.44 -8.42
CA LYS A 496 -16.64 25.32 -7.79
C LYS A 496 -16.89 26.59 -8.62
N PHE A 497 -15.82 27.20 -9.14
CA PHE A 497 -15.94 28.37 -10.00
C PHE A 497 -16.78 28.10 -11.26
N MET A 498 -16.61 26.94 -11.91
CA MET A 498 -17.45 26.56 -13.06
C MET A 498 -18.92 26.35 -12.68
N ALA A 499 -19.18 25.60 -11.59
CA ALA A 499 -20.53 25.31 -11.13
C ALA A 499 -21.31 26.57 -10.68
N GLU A 500 -20.62 27.61 -10.22
CA GLU A 500 -21.23 28.91 -9.91
C GLU A 500 -21.59 29.70 -11.17
N HIS A 501 -20.73 29.66 -12.20
CA HIS A 501 -20.97 30.37 -13.46
C HIS A 501 -22.17 29.80 -14.23
N GLU A 502 -22.37 28.48 -14.20
CA GLU A 502 -23.52 27.84 -14.85
C GLU A 502 -24.84 28.13 -14.13
N ARG A 503 -24.84 28.20 -12.79
CA ARG A 503 -26.00 28.60 -11.99
C ARG A 503 -26.40 30.06 -12.17
N GLY A 504 -25.47 30.92 -12.60
CA GLY A 504 -25.70 32.35 -12.84
C GLY A 504 -26.24 32.68 -14.24
N GLN A 505 -26.34 31.71 -15.16
CA GLN A 505 -26.88 31.96 -16.50
C GLN A 505 -28.42 31.80 -16.53
N PRO A 506 -29.18 32.79 -17.05
CA PRO A 506 -30.63 32.64 -17.17
C PRO A 506 -30.97 31.55 -18.18
N SER A 507 -31.77 30.57 -17.76
CA SER A 507 -32.29 29.52 -18.65
C SER A 507 -33.11 30.16 -19.78
N PHE A 508 -32.59 30.16 -21.02
CA PHE A 508 -33.38 30.48 -22.20
C PHE A 508 -34.34 29.32 -22.48
N SER A 509 -35.50 29.36 -21.83
CA SER A 509 -36.65 28.53 -22.20
C SER A 509 -37.15 28.99 -23.56
N ILE A 510 -36.84 28.23 -24.61
CA ILE A 510 -37.44 28.39 -25.94
C ILE A 510 -38.94 28.09 -25.79
N ARG A 511 -39.77 29.13 -25.85
CA ARG A 511 -41.22 28.96 -25.99
C ARG A 511 -41.51 28.39 -27.39
N PRO A 512 -42.32 27.34 -27.53
CA PRO A 512 -42.77 26.91 -28.85
C PRO A 512 -43.67 28.02 -29.44
N ASN A 513 -43.36 28.45 -30.65
CA ASN A 513 -44.27 29.29 -31.43
C ASN A 513 -45.53 28.48 -31.77
N SER A 514 -46.66 28.91 -31.24
CA SER A 514 -47.98 28.49 -31.69
C SER A 514 -48.33 29.24 -32.98
N ASN A 515 -48.42 28.50 -34.09
CA ASN A 515 -49.23 28.87 -35.25
C ASN A 515 -50.49 28.01 -35.24
#